data_AF-A0A1M7MAU0-F1
#
_entry.id   AF-A0A1M7MAU0-F1
#
_cell.length_a   1.000
_cell.length_b   1.000
_cell.length_c   1.000
_cell.angle_alpha   90.00
_cell.angle_beta   90.00
_cell.angle_gamma   90.00
#
_symmetry.space_group_name_H-M   'P 1'
#
loop_
_entity.id
_entity.type
_entity.pdbx_description
1 polymer ?
#
loop_
_entity_poly.entity_id
_entity_poly.type
_entity_poly.pdbx_seq_one_letter_code
_entity_poly.pdbx_strand_id
1 'polypeptide(L)'
;MKKILLIAILIFTISCSNNKEVKQVAAISCGQCKFDLDSEEGCSLAVKIDEKAYFVDGFNIDDFGDAHDKHTGFCEVIRQAEVIGVVENNRFKAKEIKLLEMK
;
A
#
# COMPACT_ATOMS: atom_id res chain seq x y z
N MET A 1 -2.38 -34.12 -47.81
CA MET A 1 -2.12 -32.69 -48.12
C MET A 1 -2.27 -31.88 -46.84
N LYS A 2 -1.28 -31.01 -46.56
CA LYS A 2 -1.29 -29.87 -45.60
C LYS A 2 -1.65 -30.17 -44.12
N LYS A 3 -0.62 -30.39 -43.27
CA LYS A 3 0.06 -29.38 -42.40
C LYS A 3 -0.81 -29.01 -41.18
N ILE A 4 -0.60 -29.63 -40.00
CA ILE A 4 0.19 -29.08 -38.86
C ILE A 4 -0.03 -27.59 -38.68
N LEU A 5 -0.66 -27.17 -37.56
CA LEU A 5 0.03 -26.45 -36.48
C LEU A 5 -0.89 -26.22 -35.27
N LEU A 6 -0.50 -26.79 -34.13
CA LEU A 6 -0.87 -26.34 -32.79
C LEU A 6 -0.55 -24.85 -32.66
N ILE A 7 -1.55 -23.99 -32.45
CA ILE A 7 -1.29 -22.62 -32.00
C ILE A 7 -1.87 -22.50 -30.60
N ALA A 8 -1.04 -22.94 -29.64
CA ALA A 8 -1.11 -22.46 -28.27
C ALA A 8 -0.91 -20.94 -28.32
N ILE A 9 -2.02 -20.20 -28.22
CA ILE A 9 -1.98 -18.75 -28.00
C ILE A 9 -1.64 -18.55 -26.51
N LEU A 10 -0.36 -18.76 -26.23
CA LEU A 10 0.29 -18.37 -24.99
C LEU A 10 0.53 -16.86 -25.09
N ILE A 11 -0.49 -16.06 -24.78
CA ILE A 11 -0.33 -14.60 -24.65
C ILE A 11 0.41 -14.39 -23.32
N PHE A 12 1.73 -14.53 -23.37
CA PHE A 12 2.63 -13.95 -22.38
C PHE A 12 2.49 -12.43 -22.54
N THR A 13 1.55 -11.82 -21.82
CA THR A 13 1.64 -10.40 -21.52
C THR A 13 2.82 -10.22 -20.58
N ILE A 14 3.99 -9.94 -21.15
CA ILE A 14 5.14 -9.44 -20.40
C ILE A 14 4.71 -8.07 -19.87
N SER A 15 4.14 -8.05 -18.67
CA SER A 15 3.93 -6.81 -17.92
C SER A 15 5.30 -6.40 -17.40
N CYS A 16 5.98 -5.51 -18.14
CA CYS A 16 7.11 -4.78 -17.57
C CYS A 16 6.56 -3.92 -16.43
N SER A 17 6.66 -4.42 -15.20
CA SER A 17 6.40 -3.63 -14.00
C SER A 17 7.53 -2.61 -13.87
N ASN A 18 7.36 -1.46 -14.52
CA ASN A 18 8.18 -0.27 -14.24
C ASN A 18 7.75 0.26 -12.87
N ASN A 19 8.17 -0.46 -11.82
CA ASN A 19 7.94 -0.14 -10.43
C ASN A 19 8.68 1.16 -10.07
N LYS A 20 8.10 2.30 -10.41
CA LYS A 20 8.64 3.61 -10.07
C LYS A 20 8.63 3.77 -8.54
N GLU A 21 9.74 4.22 -7.98
CA GLU A 21 9.82 4.57 -6.57
C GLU A 21 8.90 5.78 -6.31
N VAL A 22 8.00 5.63 -5.34
CA VAL A 22 7.14 6.69 -4.81
C VAL A 22 7.91 7.36 -3.68
N LYS A 23 7.96 8.71 -3.70
CA LYS A 23 8.51 9.54 -2.63
C LYS A 23 7.65 10.79 -2.47
N GLN A 24 6.79 10.83 -1.46
CA GLN A 24 5.87 11.94 -1.21
C GLN A 24 5.40 12.00 0.24
N VAL A 25 4.71 13.08 0.59
CA VAL A 25 3.87 13.12 1.79
C VAL A 25 2.53 12.46 1.46
N ALA A 26 2.10 11.52 2.31
CA ALA A 26 0.87 10.78 2.14
C ALA A 26 0.11 10.68 3.47
N ALA A 27 -1.20 10.56 3.36
CA ALA A 27 -2.03 10.17 4.49
C ALA A 27 -1.70 8.73 4.88
N ILE A 28 -1.53 8.47 6.17
CA ILE A 28 -1.20 7.17 6.75
C ILE A 28 -2.13 6.88 7.93
N SER A 29 -2.70 5.68 7.95
CA SER A 29 -3.72 5.29 8.94
C SER A 29 -4.03 3.78 8.85
N CYS A 30 -5.04 3.32 9.60
CA CYS A 30 -5.60 1.98 9.45
C CYS A 30 -6.37 1.87 8.14
N GLY A 31 -6.04 0.87 7.31
CA GLY A 31 -6.68 0.64 6.02
C GLY A 31 -8.17 0.36 6.16
N GLN A 32 -8.53 -0.51 7.09
CA GLN A 32 -9.90 -0.94 7.35
C GLN A 32 -10.74 0.18 7.98
N CYS A 33 -10.18 0.90 8.97
CA CYS A 33 -10.97 1.87 9.73
C CYS A 33 -11.08 3.24 9.06
N LYS A 34 -10.11 3.65 8.23
CA LYS A 34 -10.04 5.02 7.69
C LYS A 34 -9.97 5.12 6.17
N PHE A 35 -9.63 4.05 5.46
CA PHE A 35 -9.44 4.08 4.01
C PHE A 35 -10.30 3.05 3.23
N ASP A 36 -11.32 2.47 3.88
CA ASP A 36 -12.28 1.56 3.27
C ASP A 36 -11.65 0.34 2.57
N LEU A 37 -10.49 -0.13 3.05
CA LEU A 37 -9.86 -1.35 2.55
C LEU A 37 -10.43 -2.57 3.29
N ASP A 38 -10.77 -3.62 2.56
CA ASP A 38 -11.50 -4.78 3.09
C ASP A 38 -10.85 -6.14 2.78
N SER A 39 -9.69 -6.16 2.11
CA SER A 39 -9.02 -7.42 1.72
C SER A 39 -8.21 -8.08 2.84
N GLU A 40 -8.12 -7.46 4.02
CA GLU A 40 -7.44 -7.99 5.22
C GLU A 40 -8.33 -7.83 6.45
N GLU A 41 -8.25 -8.80 7.36
CA GLU A 41 -8.92 -8.73 8.66
C GLU A 41 -8.08 -7.95 9.68
N GLY A 42 -8.75 -7.29 10.64
CA GLY A 42 -8.08 -6.59 11.74
C GLY A 42 -7.70 -5.14 11.42
N CYS A 43 -6.54 -4.71 11.93
CA CYS A 43 -6.05 -3.34 11.84
C CYS A 43 -4.69 -3.31 11.14
N SER A 44 -4.71 -3.05 9.84
CA SER A 44 -3.50 -3.06 9.01
C SER A 44 -3.11 -1.63 8.63
N LEU A 45 -1.81 -1.35 8.64
CA LEU A 45 -1.30 -0.06 8.22
C LEU A 45 -1.53 0.15 6.72
N ALA A 46 -1.97 1.34 6.34
CA ALA A 46 -2.21 1.70 4.96
C ALA A 46 -1.77 3.14 4.68
N VAL A 47 -1.45 3.43 3.43
CA VAL A 47 -1.13 4.78 2.93
C VAL A 47 -2.04 5.13 1.76
N LYS A 48 -2.39 6.41 1.63
CA LYS A 48 -3.16 6.94 0.49
C LYS A 48 -2.22 7.73 -0.43
N ILE A 49 -1.91 7.15 -1.58
CA ILE A 49 -1.03 7.70 -2.62
C ILE A 49 -1.89 8.02 -3.84
N ASP A 50 -1.84 9.26 -4.32
CA ASP A 50 -2.60 9.73 -5.49
C ASP A 50 -4.09 9.33 -5.42
N GLU A 51 -4.71 9.62 -4.28
CA GLU A 51 -6.11 9.30 -3.95
C GLU A 51 -6.46 7.81 -3.84
N LYS A 52 -5.51 6.88 -4.01
CA LYS A 52 -5.73 5.45 -3.83
C LYS A 52 -5.03 4.93 -2.58
N ALA A 53 -5.76 4.15 -1.78
CA ALA A 53 -5.22 3.52 -0.59
C ALA A 53 -4.57 2.16 -0.91
N TYR A 54 -3.49 1.86 -0.19
CA TYR A 54 -2.74 0.61 -0.29
C TYR A 54 -2.36 0.15 1.10
N PHE A 55 -2.55 -1.14 1.40
CA PHE A 55 -1.92 -1.75 2.56
C PHE A 55 -0.40 -1.66 2.45
N VAL A 56 0.25 -1.45 3.59
CA VAL A 56 1.70 -1.31 3.70
C VAL A 56 2.33 -2.66 3.98
N ASP A 57 3.38 -2.99 3.25
CA ASP A 57 4.31 -4.07 3.58
C ASP A 57 5.60 -3.49 4.17
N GLY A 58 6.16 -4.17 5.17
CA GLY A 58 7.45 -3.85 5.80
C GLY A 58 7.36 -3.06 7.11
N PHE A 59 6.19 -2.52 7.45
CA PHE A 59 5.90 -1.83 8.71
C PHE A 59 4.53 -2.24 9.22
N ASN A 60 4.41 -2.42 10.53
CA ASN A 60 3.16 -2.71 11.20
C ASN A 60 2.53 -1.42 11.75
N ILE A 61 1.23 -1.47 12.00
CA ILE A 61 0.48 -0.32 12.53
C ILE A 61 1.02 0.13 13.90
N ASP A 62 1.44 -0.81 14.74
CA ASP A 62 1.93 -0.56 16.10
C ASP A 62 3.40 -0.09 16.16
N ASP A 63 4.12 -0.09 15.03
CA ASP A 63 5.50 0.44 14.97
C ASP A 63 5.54 1.96 15.24
N PHE A 64 4.37 2.61 15.25
CA PHE A 64 4.18 4.04 15.37
C PHE A 64 3.43 4.47 16.65
N GLY A 65 3.22 3.54 17.58
CA GLY A 65 2.47 3.73 18.83
C GLY A 65 1.23 2.84 18.92
N ASP A 66 0.45 2.97 19.98
CA ASP A 66 -0.79 2.22 20.17
C ASP A 66 -1.81 2.58 19.06
N ALA A 67 -2.14 1.62 18.20
CA ALA A 67 -3.07 1.81 17.11
C ALA A 67 -4.47 2.26 17.55
N HIS A 68 -4.87 2.02 18.81
CA HIS A 68 -6.16 2.39 19.36
C HIS A 68 -6.13 3.61 20.28
N ASP A 69 -4.98 4.30 20.39
CA ASP A 69 -4.95 5.56 21.11
C ASP A 69 -5.89 6.59 20.47
N LYS A 70 -6.69 7.27 21.29
CA LYS A 70 -7.75 8.18 20.84
C LYS A 70 -7.25 9.39 20.05
N HIS A 71 -6.00 9.77 20.26
CA HIS A 71 -5.44 11.00 19.71
C HIS A 71 -4.39 10.76 18.63
N THR A 72 -3.74 9.60 18.68
CA THR A 72 -2.58 9.27 17.84
C THR A 72 -2.68 7.91 17.15
N GLY A 73 -3.58 7.05 17.61
CA GLY A 73 -3.78 5.71 17.11
C GLY A 73 -4.38 5.72 15.71
N PHE A 74 -3.82 4.91 14.83
CA PHE A 74 -4.21 4.86 13.42
C PHE A 74 -5.62 4.30 13.19
N CYS A 75 -6.23 3.60 14.14
CA CYS A 75 -7.64 3.22 14.07
C CYS A 75 -8.59 4.39 14.38
N GLU A 76 -8.07 5.46 15.00
CA GLU A 76 -8.85 6.62 15.45
C GLU A 76 -8.62 7.85 14.57
N VAL A 77 -7.39 8.07 14.10
CA VAL A 77 -7.01 9.27 13.35
C VAL A 77 -6.24 8.96 12.06
N ILE A 78 -6.35 9.87 11.09
CA ILE A 78 -5.49 9.91 9.90
C ILE A 78 -4.34 10.88 10.18
N ARG A 79 -3.10 10.42 9.98
CA ARG A 79 -1.89 11.26 10.13
C ARG A 79 -1.22 11.45 8.78
N GLN A 80 -0.16 12.26 8.75
CA GLN A 80 0.67 12.49 7.56
C GLN A 80 2.07 11.92 7.78
N ALA A 81 2.63 11.29 6.76
CA ALA A 81 4.01 10.81 6.75
C ALA A 81 4.69 11.09 5.41
N GLU A 82 5.99 11.35 5.46
CA GLU A 82 6.86 11.15 4.31
C GLU A 82 7.02 9.63 4.09
N VAL A 83 6.67 9.16 2.90
CA VAL A 83 6.75 7.73 2.54
C VAL A 83 7.66 7.54 1.33
N ILE A 84 8.50 6.51 1.40
CA ILE A 84 9.35 6.06 0.29
C ILE A 84 9.09 4.57 0.07
N GLY A 85 8.82 4.16 -1.15
CA GLY A 85 8.54 2.75 -1.45
C GLY A 85 8.08 2.52 -2.88
N VAL A 86 7.48 1.38 -3.12
CA VAL A 86 6.99 0.97 -4.44
C VAL A 86 5.59 0.40 -4.31
N VAL A 87 4.69 0.78 -5.22
CA VAL A 87 3.40 0.09 -5.36
C VAL A 87 3.60 -1.12 -6.26
N GLU A 88 3.40 -2.32 -5.73
CA GLU A 88 3.50 -3.58 -6.47
C GLU A 88 2.39 -4.52 -6.00
N ASN A 89 1.71 -5.19 -6.94
CA ASN A 89 0.62 -6.12 -6.64
C ASN A 89 -0.48 -5.51 -5.74
N ASN A 90 -0.83 -4.24 -5.98
CA ASN A 90 -1.82 -3.49 -5.20
C ASN A 90 -1.47 -3.30 -3.72
N ARG A 91 -0.18 -3.34 -3.37
CA ARG A 91 0.34 -3.06 -2.03
C ARG A 91 1.46 -2.05 -2.10
N PHE A 92 1.63 -1.27 -1.05
CA PHE A 92 2.75 -0.34 -0.91
C PHE A 92 3.89 -1.02 -0.13
N LYS A 93 4.92 -1.44 -0.84
CA LYS A 93 6.14 -1.98 -0.23
C LYS A 93 6.99 -0.83 0.27
N ALA A 94 6.87 -0.53 1.55
CA ALA A 94 7.52 0.60 2.17
C ALA A 94 9.01 0.32 2.40
N LYS A 95 9.83 1.30 2.06
CA LYS A 95 11.26 1.37 2.36
C LYS A 95 11.51 2.31 3.54
N GLU A 96 10.79 3.42 3.61
CA GLU A 96 10.86 4.40 4.68
C GLU A 96 9.48 5.00 4.94
N ILE A 97 9.16 5.18 6.22
CA ILE A 97 7.98 5.91 6.68
C ILE A 97 8.44 6.82 7.82
N LYS A 98 8.24 8.12 7.64
CA LYS A 98 8.58 9.13 8.63
C LYS A 98 7.35 9.97 8.93
N LEU A 99 6.78 9.79 10.12
CA LEU A 99 5.64 10.58 10.55
C LEU A 99 6.02 12.05 10.66
N LEU A 100 5.13 12.90 10.16
CA LEU A 100 5.22 14.33 10.38
C LEU A 100 4.68 14.64 11.77
N GLU A 101 5.34 15.56 12.47
CA GLU A 101 4.88 16.02 13.78
C GLU A 101 3.48 16.65 13.64
N MET A 102 2.57 16.25 14.51
CA MET A 102 1.25 16.90 14.59
C MET A 102 1.47 18.24 15.31
N LYS A 103 1.35 19.34 14.56
CA LYS A 103 1.38 20.70 15.13
C LYS A 103 0.10 21.01 15.90
#